data_AF-A0A5E4FGS9-F1
#
_entry.id   AF-A0A5E4FGS9-F1
#
_cell.length_a   1.000
_cell.length_b   1.000
_cell.length_c   1.000
_cell.angle_alpha   90.00
_cell.angle_beta   90.00
_cell.angle_gamma   90.00
#
_symmetry.space_group_name_H-M   'P 1'
#
loop_
_entity.id
_entity.type
_entity.pdbx_description
1 polymer ?
#
loop_
_entity_poly.entity_id
_entity_poly.type
_entity_poly.pdbx_seq_one_letter_code
_entity_poly.pdbx_strand_id
1 'polypeptide(L)'
;MKGDLGIGSVREVNVKSGLPATTSTERLELLDDDEHILGIKIVGGDHRLRNYSSIITVHPEVIDGRLGTLVIESFVVDVPDGNTKDETCYFVEALIRCNLKSLADVSERMAVQDRTEPINH
;
A
#
# COMPACT_ATOMS: atom_id res chain seq x y z
N MET A 1 9.23 17.39 16.93
CA MET A 1 9.35 17.72 15.50
C MET A 1 8.42 16.80 14.73
N LYS A 2 7.22 17.27 14.37
CA LYS A 2 6.41 16.62 13.32
C LYS A 2 7.08 17.04 12.01
N GLY A 3 7.83 16.13 11.39
CA GLY A 3 8.22 16.34 10.00
C GLY A 3 6.94 16.21 9.19
N ASP A 4 6.53 17.27 8.51
CA ASP A 4 5.35 17.25 7.65
C ASP A 4 5.60 16.22 6.54
N LEU A 5 4.80 15.15 6.51
CA LEU A 5 4.85 14.16 5.45
C LEU A 5 4.30 14.81 4.18
N GLY A 6 5.20 15.37 3.37
CA GLY A 6 4.87 16.00 2.09
C GLY A 6 5.34 15.17 0.90
N ILE A 7 4.82 15.48 -0.28
CA ILE A 7 5.30 14.91 -1.55
C ILE A 7 6.83 15.07 -1.64
N GLY A 8 7.51 14.01 -2.06
CA GLY A 8 8.97 13.91 -2.10
C GLY A 8 9.59 13.31 -0.84
N SER A 9 8.82 13.13 0.25
CA SER A 9 9.29 12.42 1.44
C SER A 9 9.72 11.00 1.10
N VAL A 10 10.82 10.56 1.70
CA VAL A 10 11.41 9.23 1.48
C VAL A 10 11.36 8.41 2.77
N ARG A 11 11.03 7.13 2.65
CA ARG A 11 11.14 6.14 3.72
C ARG A 11 12.05 4.99 3.31
N GLU A 12 12.75 4.42 4.29
CA GLU A 12 13.46 3.15 4.14
C GLU A 12 12.68 2.04 4.82
N VAL A 13 12.44 0.96 4.09
CA VAL A 13 11.65 -0.18 4.52
C VAL A 13 12.54 -1.41 4.57
N ASN A 14 12.57 -2.07 5.73
CA ASN A 14 13.18 -3.38 5.88
C ASN A 14 12.14 -4.46 5.57
N VAL A 15 12.32 -5.16 4.46
CA VAL A 15 11.42 -6.20 3.96
C VAL A 15 11.69 -7.51 4.69
N LYS A 16 10.68 -8.05 5.37
CA LYS A 16 10.74 -9.35 6.07
C LYS A 16 9.86 -10.38 5.38
N SER A 17 10.22 -10.74 4.15
CA SER A 17 9.43 -11.64 3.29
C SER A 17 9.91 -13.09 3.29
N GLY A 18 11.04 -13.40 3.94
CA GLY A 18 11.71 -14.69 3.81
C GLY A 18 12.40 -14.88 2.44
N LEU A 19 12.40 -13.85 1.59
CA LEU A 19 13.10 -13.80 0.32
C LEU A 19 14.44 -13.07 0.47
N PRO A 20 15.36 -13.17 -0.51
CA PRO A 20 16.68 -12.56 -0.43
C PRO A 20 16.67 -11.02 -0.34
N ALA A 21 15.64 -10.36 -0.85
CA ALA A 21 15.53 -8.90 -0.80
C ALA A 21 15.11 -8.42 0.60
N THR A 22 15.87 -7.49 1.15
CA THR A 22 15.76 -7.03 2.53
C THR A 22 15.45 -5.54 2.66
N THR A 23 15.64 -4.74 1.60
CA THR A 23 15.49 -3.27 1.69
C THR A 23 14.74 -2.70 0.49
N SER A 24 13.94 -1.67 0.77
CA SER A 24 13.26 -0.83 -0.23
C SER A 24 13.36 0.63 0.22
N THR A 25 13.72 1.53 -0.70
CA THR A 25 13.69 2.98 -0.48
C THR A 25 12.57 3.56 -1.32
N GLU A 26 11.58 4.15 -0.67
CA GLU A 26 10.31 4.55 -1.28
C GLU A 26 10.09 6.04 -1.12
N ARG A 27 9.57 6.67 -2.17
CA ARG A 27 9.23 8.09 -2.18
C ARG A 27 7.74 8.27 -2.33
N LEU A 28 7.18 9.20 -1.57
CA LEU A 28 5.82 9.70 -1.74
C LEU A 28 5.76 10.60 -2.98
N GLU A 29 4.94 10.25 -3.97
CA GLU A 29 4.80 10.99 -5.23
C GLU A 29 3.44 11.68 -5.35
N LEU A 30 2.41 11.15 -4.68
CA LEU A 30 1.06 11.71 -4.66
C LEU A 30 0.45 11.52 -3.27
N LEU A 31 -0.16 12.57 -2.75
CA LEU A 31 -0.96 12.54 -1.54
C LEU A 31 -2.10 13.55 -1.71
N ASP A 32 -3.32 13.03 -1.76
CA ASP A 32 -4.55 13.82 -1.81
C ASP A 32 -5.49 13.30 -0.72
N ASP A 33 -5.60 14.06 0.36
CA ASP A 33 -6.42 13.69 1.52
C ASP A 33 -7.92 13.86 1.25
N ASP A 34 -8.31 14.77 0.34
CA ASP A 34 -9.71 15.04 0.01
C ASP A 34 -10.27 13.92 -0.90
N GLU A 35 -9.50 13.52 -1.90
CA GLU A 35 -9.85 12.44 -2.84
C GLU A 35 -9.38 11.06 -2.36
N HIS A 36 -8.71 10.97 -1.20
CA HIS A 36 -8.23 9.75 -0.57
C HIS A 36 -7.28 8.93 -1.47
N ILE A 37 -6.29 9.61 -2.06
CA ILE A 37 -5.31 9.04 -3.00
C ILE A 37 -3.90 9.08 -2.41
N LEU A 38 -3.20 7.96 -2.51
CA LEU A 38 -1.80 7.81 -2.13
C LEU A 38 -1.01 7.22 -3.29
N GLY A 39 0.08 7.87 -3.72
CA GLY A 39 0.98 7.35 -4.75
C GLY A 39 2.41 7.30 -4.28
N ILE A 40 3.07 6.18 -4.53
CA ILE A 40 4.47 5.95 -4.14
C ILE A 40 5.29 5.40 -5.31
N LYS A 41 6.59 5.66 -5.26
CA LYS A 41 7.57 5.10 -6.18
C LYS A 41 8.73 4.48 -5.42
N ILE A 42 9.18 3.31 -5.87
CA ILE A 42 10.43 2.74 -5.36
C ILE A 42 11.60 3.40 -6.09
N VAL A 43 12.51 4.01 -5.32
CA VAL A 43 13.67 4.77 -5.82
C VAL A 43 15.01 4.09 -5.48
N GLY A 44 14.99 3.03 -4.68
CA GLY A 44 16.16 2.23 -4.30
C GLY A 44 15.78 0.95 -3.58
N GLY A 45 16.75 0.08 -3.31
CA GLY A 45 16.56 -1.22 -2.66
C GLY A 45 17.39 -2.33 -3.29
N ASP A 46 17.35 -3.52 -2.69
CA ASP A 46 18.08 -4.71 -3.15
C ASP A 46 17.20 -5.71 -3.92
N HIS A 47 15.93 -5.36 -4.19
CA HIS A 47 15.01 -6.14 -4.99
C HIS A 47 15.09 -5.79 -6.50
N ARG A 48 14.41 -6.61 -7.32
CA ARG A 48 14.41 -6.46 -8.79
C ARG A 48 13.27 -5.59 -9.35
N LEU A 49 12.43 -5.00 -8.50
CA LEU A 49 11.26 -4.17 -8.87
C LEU A 49 11.68 -2.77 -9.37
N ARG A 50 12.34 -2.72 -10.53
CA ARG A 50 12.78 -1.46 -11.14
C ARG A 50 11.58 -0.65 -11.63
N ASN A 51 11.67 0.67 -11.45
CA ASN A 51 10.65 1.64 -11.85
C ASN A 51 9.23 1.33 -11.32
N TYR A 52 9.14 0.62 -10.19
CA TYR A 52 7.86 0.38 -9.53
C TYR A 52 7.22 1.69 -9.12
N SER A 53 5.98 1.89 -9.53
CA SER A 53 5.10 2.98 -9.11
C SER A 53 3.74 2.40 -8.77
N SER A 54 3.17 2.81 -7.65
CA SER A 54 1.84 2.38 -7.21
C SER A 54 0.96 3.59 -6.89
N ILE A 55 -0.34 3.45 -7.17
CA ILE A 55 -1.39 4.37 -6.73
C ILE A 55 -2.45 3.56 -5.99
N ILE A 56 -2.77 4.00 -4.78
CA ILE A 56 -3.82 3.47 -3.92
C ILE A 56 -4.92 4.53 -3.83
N THR A 57 -6.16 4.11 -4.05
CA THR A 57 -7.36 4.96 -3.89
C THR A 57 -8.37 4.28 -2.97
N VAL A 58 -9.09 5.07 -2.18
CA VAL A 58 -10.05 4.58 -1.19
C VAL A 58 -11.43 5.17 -1.47
N HIS A 59 -12.45 4.32 -1.60
CA HIS A 59 -13.79 4.74 -2.01
C HIS A 59 -14.85 4.21 -1.02
N PRO A 60 -15.85 5.01 -0.63
CA PRO A 60 -17.04 4.47 0.03
C PRO A 60 -17.83 3.60 -0.96
N GLU A 61 -18.30 2.44 -0.53
CA GLU A 61 -19.00 1.48 -1.40
C GLU A 61 -20.06 0.69 -0.61
N VAL A 62 -21.05 0.12 -1.29
CA VAL A 62 -22.00 -0.82 -0.68
C VAL A 62 -21.59 -2.26 -1.01
N ILE A 63 -21.13 -2.99 0.00
CA ILE A 63 -20.67 -4.39 -0.10
C ILE A 63 -21.65 -5.28 0.65
N ASP A 64 -22.28 -6.23 -0.05
CA ASP A 64 -23.28 -7.15 0.52
C ASP A 64 -24.40 -6.43 1.30
N GLY A 65 -24.83 -5.28 0.80
CA GLY A 65 -25.90 -4.45 1.40
C GLY A 65 -25.48 -3.66 2.63
N ARG A 66 -24.18 -3.60 2.96
CA ARG A 66 -23.62 -2.81 4.06
C ARG A 66 -22.68 -1.74 3.53
N LEU A 67 -22.63 -0.59 4.21
CA LEU A 67 -21.61 0.42 3.95
C LEU A 67 -20.23 -0.19 4.24
N GLY A 68 -19.35 -0.11 3.26
CA GLY A 68 -17.99 -0.58 3.30
C GLY A 68 -17.05 0.37 2.56
N THR A 69 -15.82 -0.09 2.39
CA THR A 69 -14.76 0.69 1.75
C THR A 69 -14.09 -0.18 0.69
N LEU A 70 -14.07 0.31 -0.54
CA LEU A 70 -13.33 -0.30 -1.65
C LEU A 70 -11.96 0.36 -1.74
N VAL A 71 -10.91 -0.43 -1.51
CA VAL A 71 -9.52 -0.01 -1.69
C VAL A 71 -8.99 -0.63 -2.97
N ILE A 72 -8.45 0.21 -3.87
CA ILE A 72 -7.87 -0.22 -5.13
C ILE A 72 -6.41 0.19 -5.12
N GLU A 73 -5.50 -0.77 -5.35
CA GLU A 73 -4.09 -0.50 -5.61
C GLU A 73 -3.75 -0.91 -7.04
N SER A 74 -3.20 0.03 -7.80
CA SER A 74 -2.72 -0.18 -9.16
C SER A 74 -1.22 0.05 -9.21
N PHE A 75 -0.52 -0.66 -10.10
CA PHE A 75 0.93 -0.55 -10.19
C PHE A 75 1.43 -0.61 -11.64
N VAL A 76 2.62 -0.06 -11.84
CA VAL A 76 3.46 -0.25 -13.03
C VAL A 76 4.85 -0.63 -12.54
N VAL A 77 5.48 -1.60 -13.21
CA VAL A 77 6.83 -2.07 -12.90
C VAL A 77 7.48 -2.62 -14.16
N ASP A 78 8.81 -2.51 -14.25
CA ASP A 78 9.55 -3.16 -15.32
C ASP A 78 9.58 -4.68 -15.10
N VAL A 79 9.55 -5.45 -16.20
CA VAL A 79 9.78 -6.89 -16.17
C VAL A 79 11.30 -7.13 -16.08
N PRO A 80 11.82 -7.76 -15.01
CA PRO A 80 13.25 -8.01 -14.88
C PRO A 80 13.76 -9.00 -15.93
N ASP A 81 15.02 -8.85 -16.35
CA ASP A 81 15.66 -9.78 -17.30
C ASP A 81 15.56 -11.23 -16.82
N GLY A 82 15.06 -12.13 -17.66
CA GLY A 82 14.87 -13.54 -17.32
C GLY A 82 13.57 -13.85 -16.58
N ASN A 83 12.68 -12.87 -16.38
CA ASN A 83 11.30 -13.11 -15.96
C ASN A 83 10.30 -12.83 -17.08
N THR A 84 9.17 -13.52 -17.04
CA THR A 84 8.02 -13.18 -17.86
C THR A 84 7.19 -12.07 -17.19
N LYS A 85 6.31 -11.44 -17.98
CA LYS A 85 5.33 -10.49 -17.45
C LYS A 85 4.46 -11.14 -16.38
N ASP A 86 3.95 -12.34 -16.64
CA ASP A 86 3.02 -13.03 -15.75
C ASP A 86 3.67 -13.40 -14.41
N GLU A 87 4.93 -13.85 -14.42
CA GLU A 87 5.68 -14.09 -13.19
C GLU A 87 5.87 -12.81 -12.36
N THR A 88 6.18 -11.69 -13.04
CA THR A 88 6.39 -10.40 -12.38
C THR A 88 5.09 -9.87 -11.78
N CYS A 89 4.00 -9.91 -12.56
CA CYS A 89 2.67 -9.52 -12.11
C CYS A 89 2.22 -10.40 -10.94
N TYR A 90 2.34 -11.73 -11.05
CA TYR A 90 1.97 -12.66 -9.99
C TYR A 90 2.69 -12.35 -8.67
N PHE A 91 3.99 -12.07 -8.73
CA PHE A 91 4.77 -11.72 -7.54
C PHE A 91 4.29 -10.42 -6.89
N VAL A 92 4.11 -9.36 -7.68
CA VAL A 92 3.68 -8.05 -7.17
C VAL A 92 2.23 -8.11 -6.66
N GLU A 93 1.33 -8.75 -7.41
CA GLU A 93 -0.06 -8.93 -7.00
C GLU A 93 -0.18 -9.72 -5.70
N ALA A 94 0.67 -10.73 -5.49
CA ALA A 94 0.69 -11.47 -4.23
C ALA A 94 1.06 -10.57 -3.04
N LEU A 95 2.04 -9.67 -3.20
CA LEU A 95 2.42 -8.69 -2.18
C LEU A 95 1.29 -7.70 -1.90
N ILE A 96 0.72 -7.09 -2.94
CA ILE A 96 -0.39 -6.15 -2.83
C ILE A 96 -1.59 -6.81 -2.15
N ARG A 97 -1.94 -8.04 -2.56
CA ARG A 97 -3.06 -8.79 -1.95
C ARG A 97 -2.84 -9.05 -0.46
N CYS A 98 -1.62 -9.41 -0.06
CA CYS A 98 -1.27 -9.57 1.35
C CYS A 98 -1.43 -8.25 2.13
N ASN A 99 -0.96 -7.14 1.57
CA ASN A 99 -1.07 -5.82 2.19
C ASN A 99 -2.53 -5.38 2.35
N LEU A 100 -3.33 -5.47 1.28
CA LEU A 100 -4.74 -5.08 1.29
C LEU A 100 -5.58 -5.96 2.22
N LYS A 101 -5.28 -7.27 2.29
CA LYS A 101 -5.92 -8.15 3.29
C LYS A 101 -5.59 -7.71 4.72
N SER A 102 -4.32 -7.45 5.00
CA SER A 102 -3.91 -6.95 6.32
C SER A 102 -4.53 -5.59 6.65
N LEU A 103 -4.67 -4.71 5.65
CA LEU A 103 -5.32 -3.41 5.80
C LEU A 103 -6.79 -3.58 6.16
N ALA A 104 -7.53 -4.45 5.46
CA ALA A 104 -8.91 -4.78 5.80
C ALA A 104 -9.02 -5.31 7.23
N ASP A 105 -8.21 -6.32 7.59
CA ASP A 105 -8.22 -6.94 8.92
C ASP A 105 -7.94 -5.92 10.05
N VAL A 106 -7.04 -4.97 9.84
CA VAL A 106 -6.73 -3.91 10.82
C VAL A 106 -7.86 -2.88 10.88
N SER A 107 -8.31 -2.36 9.74
CA SER A 107 -9.35 -1.33 9.67
C SER A 107 -10.69 -1.81 10.24
N GLU A 108 -11.10 -3.05 9.95
CA GLU A 108 -12.31 -3.64 10.50
C GLU A 108 -12.24 -3.78 12.04
N ARG A 109 -11.08 -4.21 12.57
CA ARG A 109 -10.87 -4.29 14.02
C ARG A 109 -10.93 -2.91 14.69
N MET A 110 -10.32 -1.90 14.08
CA MET A 110 -10.38 -0.53 14.58
C MET A 110 -11.81 0.01 14.59
N ALA A 111 -12.58 -0.23 13.52
CA ALA A 111 -13.98 0.19 13.44
C ALA A 111 -14.89 -0.48 14.48
N VAL A 112 -14.56 -1.70 14.92
CA VAL A 112 -15.28 -2.37 16.02
C VAL A 112 -14.89 -1.78 17.37
N GLN A 113 -13.61 -1.52 17.61
CA GLN A 113 -13.11 -0.96 18.87
C GLN A 113 -13.65 0.45 19.14
N ASP A 114 -13.71 1.29 18.11
CA ASP A 114 -14.21 2.67 18.18
C ASP A 114 -15.69 2.73 18.63
N ARG A 115 -16.47 1.67 18.36
CA ARG A 115 -17.86 1.54 18.81
C ARG A 115 -18.01 1.12 20.27
N THR A 116 -16.93 0.71 20.93
CA THR A 116 -16.95 0.15 22.29
C THR A 116 -16.33 1.07 23.34
N GLU A 117 -15.73 2.20 22.94
CA GLU A 117 -15.27 3.21 23.89
C GLU A 117 -16.47 3.99 24.48
N PRO A 118 -16.56 4.15 25.81
CA PRO A 118 -17.63 4.93 26.42
C PRO A 118 -17.49 6.40 26.00
N ILE A 119 -18.61 7.00 25.57
CA ILE A 119 -18.70 8.44 25.36
C ILE A 119 -18.46 9.12 26.71
N ASN A 120 -17.26 9.65 26.93
CA ASN A 120 -17.00 10.49 28.09
C ASN A 120 -17.75 11.81 27.90
N HIS A 121 -18.77 12.03 28.75
CA HIS A 121 -19.43 13.31 28.98
C HIS A 121 -18.60 14.21 29.90
#